data_AF-A0A2V9MV17-F1
#
_entry.id   AF-A0A2V9MV17-F1
#
_cell.length_a   1.000
_cell.length_b   1.000
_cell.length_c   1.000
_cell.angle_alpha   90.00
_cell.angle_beta   90.00
_cell.angle_gamma   90.00
#
_symmetry.space_group_name_H-M   'P 1'
#
loop_
_entity.id
_entity.type
_entity.pdbx_description
1 polymer ?
#
loop_
_entity_poly.entity_id
_entity_poly.type
_entity_poly.pdbx_seq_one_letter_code
_entity_poly.pdbx_strand_id
1 'polypeptide(L)'
;MKCDPRPLLAKLERRLDTETTWYALWDDLHHQGDVGEASYAAVPHLVRIYRNHDTPDWNTYAIVAIIELARDRGNNPALPEWLKDDYFSAIQRPQIGRYMDRDSWMEAC
;
A
#
# COMPACT_ATOMS: atom_id res chain seq x y z
N MET A 1 -6.64 -10.81 12.48
CA MET A 1 -6.93 -9.53 13.16
C MET A 1 -8.00 -8.79 12.35
N LYS A 2 -9.04 -8.23 12.99
CA LYS A 2 -10.15 -7.56 12.30
C LYS A 2 -9.97 -6.04 12.42
N CYS A 3 -9.11 -5.47 11.59
CA CYS A 3 -8.92 -4.02 11.45
C CYS A 3 -9.87 -3.49 10.35
N ASP A 4 -10.43 -2.29 10.54
CA ASP A 4 -11.14 -1.55 9.49
C ASP A 4 -10.28 -0.35 9.05
N PRO A 5 -9.59 -0.42 7.89
CA PRO A 5 -8.68 0.64 7.46
C PRO A 5 -9.41 1.85 6.85
N ARG A 6 -10.73 1.78 6.62
CA ARG A 6 -11.48 2.84 5.90
C ARG A 6 -11.36 4.22 6.54
N PRO A 7 -11.45 4.40 7.87
CA PRO A 7 -11.30 5.71 8.49
C PRO A 7 -9.90 6.32 8.28
N LEU A 8 -8.85 5.49 8.31
CA LEU A 8 -7.46 5.93 8.10
C LEU A 8 -7.22 6.28 6.63
N LEU A 9 -7.72 5.47 5.69
CA LEU A 9 -7.67 5.78 4.26
C LEU A 9 -8.39 7.10 3.93
N ALA A 10 -9.54 7.36 4.55
CA ALA A 10 -10.26 8.63 4.37
C ALA A 10 -9.49 9.84 4.92
N LYS A 11 -8.72 9.67 6.00
CA LYS A 11 -7.81 10.70 6.51
C LYS A 11 -6.66 10.98 5.55
N LEU A 12 -6.04 9.92 5.00
CA LEU A 12 -4.99 10.06 3.97
C LEU A 12 -5.50 10.81 2.74
N GLU A 13 -6.68 10.44 2.22
CA GLU A 13 -7.29 11.09 1.05
C GLU A 13 -7.57 12.58 1.26
N ARG A 14 -7.80 12.99 2.52
CA ARG A 14 -8.00 14.40 2.90
C ARG A 14 -6.73 15.10 3.38
N ARG A 15 -5.58 14.40 3.39
CA ARG A 15 -4.30 14.88 3.94
C ARG A 15 -4.39 15.39 5.38
N LEU A 16 -5.17 14.69 6.20
CA LEU A 16 -5.35 15.01 7.62
C LEU A 16 -4.42 14.13 8.47
N ASP A 17 -3.68 14.76 9.39
CA ASP A 17 -2.82 14.09 10.37
C ASP A 17 -1.94 12.98 9.76
N THR A 18 -1.35 13.24 8.59
CA THR A 18 -0.78 12.22 7.68
C THR A 18 0.25 11.33 8.36
N GLU A 19 1.15 11.89 9.18
CA GLU A 19 2.17 11.13 9.92
C GLU A 19 1.55 10.13 10.91
N THR A 20 0.63 10.60 11.77
CA THR A 20 -0.05 9.73 12.73
C THR A 20 -0.96 8.70 12.06
N THR A 21 -1.55 9.07 10.92
CA THR A 21 -2.39 8.17 10.12
C THR A 21 -1.56 7.06 9.51
N TRP A 22 -0.36 7.36 9.02
CA TRP A 22 0.58 6.35 8.55
C TRP A 22 1.05 5.43 9.65
N TYR A 23 1.41 5.97 10.81
CA TYR A 23 1.79 5.16 11.96
C TYR A 23 0.71 4.13 12.32
N ALA A 24 -0.55 4.57 12.40
CA ALA A 24 -1.68 3.69 12.66
C ALA A 24 -1.88 2.65 11.55
N LEU A 25 -1.74 3.03 10.27
CA LEU A 25 -1.85 2.09 9.15
C LEU A 25 -0.76 1.01 9.17
N TRP A 26 0.47 1.37 9.54
CA TRP A 26 1.55 0.40 9.66
C TRP A 26 1.29 -0.62 10.77
N ASP A 27 0.81 -0.15 11.92
CA ASP A 27 0.45 -1.02 13.05
C ASP A 27 -0.73 -1.95 12.73
N ASP A 28 -1.71 -1.44 11.98
CA ASP A 28 -2.94 -2.14 11.63
C ASP A 28 -2.79 -3.13 10.46
N LEU A 29 -2.14 -2.70 9.37
CA LEU A 29 -2.11 -3.45 8.11
C LEU A 29 -0.96 -4.44 8.02
N HIS A 30 0.11 -4.24 8.77
CA HIS A 30 1.29 -5.10 8.78
C HIS A 30 1.79 -5.27 10.22
N HIS A 31 0.96 -5.93 11.02
CA HIS A 31 1.28 -6.16 12.43
C HIS A 31 2.28 -7.30 12.56
N GLN A 32 3.53 -6.98 12.93
CA GLN A 32 4.59 -7.97 13.22
C GLN A 32 4.87 -8.97 12.08
N GLY A 33 4.61 -8.61 10.82
CA GLY A 33 4.80 -9.50 9.67
C GLY A 33 3.54 -10.22 9.20
N ASP A 34 2.44 -10.10 9.94
CA ASP A 34 1.16 -10.66 9.55
C ASP A 34 0.39 -9.67 8.68
N VAL A 35 -0.19 -10.20 7.61
CA VAL A 35 -1.10 -9.48 6.71
C VAL A 35 -2.37 -10.30 6.53
N GLY A 36 -3.45 -9.64 6.11
CA GLY A 36 -4.69 -10.34 5.84
C GLY A 36 -5.58 -9.60 4.87
N GLU A 37 -6.85 -10.01 4.83
CA GLU A 37 -7.85 -9.47 3.92
C GLU A 37 -7.94 -7.94 3.96
N ALA A 38 -7.88 -7.32 5.14
CA ALA A 38 -7.89 -5.86 5.28
C ALA A 38 -6.62 -5.21 4.67
N SER A 39 -5.45 -5.82 4.87
CA SER A 39 -4.18 -5.39 4.25
C SER A 39 -4.28 -5.45 2.74
N TYR A 40 -4.78 -6.56 2.20
CA TYR A 40 -4.96 -6.71 0.75
C TYR A 40 -5.96 -5.70 0.20
N ALA A 41 -7.11 -5.52 0.86
CA ALA A 41 -8.15 -4.61 0.43
C ALA A 41 -7.67 -3.14 0.46
N ALA A 42 -6.74 -2.79 1.36
CA ALA A 42 -6.19 -1.45 1.44
C ALA A 42 -5.29 -1.09 0.24
N VAL A 43 -4.59 -2.05 -0.37
CA VAL A 43 -3.63 -1.81 -1.47
C VAL A 43 -4.22 -1.01 -2.64
N PRO A 44 -5.35 -1.41 -3.28
CA PRO A 44 -5.90 -0.64 -4.39
C PRO A 44 -6.32 0.78 -3.97
N HIS A 45 -6.77 0.98 -2.73
CA HIS A 45 -7.12 2.30 -2.22
C HIS A 45 -5.90 3.19 -1.97
N LEU A 46 -4.83 2.65 -1.39
CA LEU A 46 -3.57 3.38 -1.17
C LEU A 46 -2.97 3.85 -2.49
N VAL A 47 -2.91 2.96 -3.49
CA VAL A 47 -2.42 3.30 -4.83
C VAL A 47 -3.30 4.36 -5.48
N ARG A 48 -4.63 4.26 -5.38
CA ARG A 48 -5.56 5.27 -5.92
C ARG A 48 -5.37 6.64 -5.26
N ILE A 49 -5.31 6.69 -3.93
CA ILE A 49 -5.18 7.94 -3.16
C ILE A 49 -3.91 8.68 -3.59
N TYR A 50 -2.78 7.99 -3.62
CA TYR A 50 -1.50 8.64 -3.93
C TYR A 50 -1.26 8.88 -5.42
N ARG A 51 -1.96 8.18 -6.32
CA ARG A 51 -2.06 8.59 -7.72
C ARG A 51 -2.80 9.91 -7.91
N ASN A 52 -3.77 10.19 -7.05
CA ASN A 52 -4.52 11.45 -7.07
C ASN A 52 -3.81 12.57 -6.29
N HIS A 53 -2.72 12.25 -5.59
CA HIS A 53 -1.87 13.23 -4.96
C HIS A 53 -0.75 13.65 -5.91
N ASP A 54 -0.52 14.95 -6.07
CA ASP A 54 0.57 15.48 -6.90
C ASP A 54 1.98 15.14 -6.39
N THR A 55 2.07 14.59 -5.17
CA THR A 55 3.35 14.28 -4.52
C THR A 55 3.38 12.80 -4.13
N PRO A 56 4.36 12.03 -4.64
CA PRO A 56 4.60 10.67 -4.19
C PRO A 56 4.96 10.66 -2.70
N ASP A 57 4.52 9.62 -1.98
CA ASP A 57 4.87 9.39 -0.57
C ASP A 57 5.48 8.01 -0.42
N TRP A 58 6.68 7.97 0.16
CA TRP A 58 7.45 6.74 0.34
C TRP A 58 6.67 5.68 1.12
N ASN A 59 5.80 6.08 2.06
CA ASN A 59 5.00 5.16 2.86
C ASN A 59 4.12 4.28 1.98
N THR A 60 3.54 4.84 0.92
CA THR A 60 2.69 4.11 -0.02
C THR A 60 3.45 2.99 -0.70
N TYR A 61 4.65 3.29 -1.20
CA TYR A 61 5.48 2.28 -1.86
C TYR A 61 5.94 1.21 -0.88
N ALA A 62 6.39 1.62 0.31
CA ALA A 62 6.91 0.71 1.32
C ALA A 62 5.83 -0.25 1.85
N ILE A 63 4.64 0.25 2.20
CA ILE A 63 3.57 -0.59 2.75
C ILE A 63 2.98 -1.52 1.68
N VAL A 64 2.83 -1.06 0.43
CA VAL A 64 2.36 -1.93 -0.67
C VAL A 64 3.38 -3.05 -0.94
N ALA A 65 4.67 -2.72 -0.97
CA ALA A 65 5.72 -3.71 -1.18
C ALA A 65 5.77 -4.75 -0.06
N ILE A 66 5.63 -4.33 1.20
CA ILE A 66 5.70 -5.26 2.33
C ILE A 66 4.49 -6.19 2.38
N ILE A 67 3.29 -5.68 2.05
CA ILE A 67 2.07 -6.49 1.98
C ILE A 67 2.21 -7.57 0.91
N GLU A 68 2.71 -7.21 -0.28
CA GLU A 68 2.95 -8.19 -1.35
C GLU A 68 3.99 -9.22 -0.95
N LEU A 69 5.07 -8.79 -0.30
CA LEU A 69 6.13 -9.69 0.15
C LEU A 69 5.67 -10.67 1.25
N ALA A 70 4.75 -10.22 2.11
CA ALA A 70 4.23 -11.00 3.23
C ALA A 70 3.06 -11.92 2.84
N ARG A 71 2.34 -11.65 1.74
CA ARG A 71 1.13 -12.37 1.33
C ARG A 71 1.27 -13.89 1.34
N ASP A 72 2.37 -14.39 0.78
CA ASP A 72 2.60 -15.83 0.61
C ASP A 72 3.54 -16.41 1.69
N ARG A 73 3.69 -15.70 2.83
CA ARG A 73 4.55 -16.10 3.96
C ARG A 73 3.74 -16.50 5.19
N GLY A 74 4.31 -17.42 5.97
CA GLY A 74 3.77 -17.79 7.28
C GLY A 74 2.36 -18.37 7.20
N ASN A 75 1.49 -17.91 8.11
CA ASN A 75 0.07 -18.30 8.16
C ASN A 75 -0.86 -17.23 7.59
N ASN A 76 -0.33 -16.33 6.74
CA ASN A 76 -1.14 -15.29 6.13
C ASN A 76 -2.19 -15.92 5.20
N PRO A 77 -3.44 -15.45 5.25
CA PRO A 77 -4.49 -15.99 4.42
C PRO A 77 -4.20 -15.70 2.95
N ALA A 78 -4.64 -16.60 2.07
CA ALA A 78 -4.60 -16.36 0.64
C ALA A 78 -5.43 -15.13 0.26
N LEU A 79 -5.03 -14.45 -0.81
CA LEU A 79 -5.79 -13.35 -1.40
C LEU A 79 -7.18 -13.85 -1.82
N PRO A 80 -8.28 -13.26 -1.30
CA PRO A 80 -9.63 -13.67 -1.66
C PRO A 80 -9.88 -13.50 -3.17
N GLU A 81 -10.58 -14.46 -3.78
CA GLU A 81 -10.81 -14.48 -5.23
C GLU A 81 -11.43 -13.18 -5.76
N TRP A 82 -12.42 -12.66 -5.05
CA TRP A 82 -13.14 -11.45 -5.40
C TRP A 82 -12.28 -10.18 -5.38
N LEU A 83 -11.10 -10.22 -4.75
CA LEU A 83 -10.18 -9.09 -4.60
C LEU A 83 -8.98 -9.17 -5.55
N LYS A 84 -8.72 -10.33 -6.17
CA LYS A 84 -7.51 -10.59 -6.95
C LYS A 84 -7.30 -9.57 -8.06
N ASP A 85 -8.32 -9.30 -8.85
CA ASP A 85 -8.21 -8.42 -10.03
C ASP A 85 -7.84 -6.98 -9.63
N ASP A 86 -8.53 -6.43 -8.62
CA ASP A 86 -8.26 -5.07 -8.13
C ASP A 86 -6.86 -4.97 -7.50
N TYR A 87 -6.50 -5.96 -6.70
CA TYR A 87 -5.20 -6.03 -6.03
C TYR A 87 -4.05 -6.12 -7.05
N PHE A 88 -4.11 -7.07 -7.99
CA PHE A 88 -3.06 -7.25 -8.99
C PHE A 88 -3.01 -6.07 -9.96
N SER A 89 -4.15 -5.47 -10.32
CA SER A 89 -4.19 -4.26 -11.14
C SER A 89 -3.53 -3.07 -10.47
N ALA A 90 -3.60 -2.97 -9.14
CA ALA A 90 -2.98 -1.89 -8.37
C ALA A 90 -1.44 -2.02 -8.30
N ILE A 91 -0.91 -3.24 -8.21
CA ILE A 91 0.54 -3.49 -8.10
C ILE A 91 1.25 -3.71 -9.44
N GLN A 92 0.50 -3.96 -10.52
CA GLN A 92 1.08 -4.08 -11.86
C GLN A 92 1.73 -2.76 -12.33
N ARG A 93 2.84 -2.93 -13.05
CA ARG A 93 3.89 -1.93 -13.33
C ARG A 93 3.50 -0.60 -14.01
N PRO A 94 2.35 -0.37 -14.68
CA PRO A 94 2.09 0.96 -15.24
C PRO A 94 1.78 2.05 -14.20
N GLN A 95 1.44 1.68 -12.96
CA GLN A 95 0.82 2.58 -11.98
C GLN A 95 1.81 3.14 -10.94
N ILE A 96 2.84 2.35 -10.60
CA ILE A 96 3.82 2.64 -9.52
C ILE A 96 5.08 3.35 -10.08
N GLY A 97 5.34 3.24 -11.38
CA GLY A 97 6.63 3.57 -12.00
C GLY A 97 6.67 4.79 -12.91
N ARG A 98 5.81 5.81 -12.74
CA ARG A 98 5.86 7.00 -13.63
C ARG A 98 7.04 7.96 -13.35
N TYR A 99 7.78 7.77 -12.26
CA TYR A 99 8.92 8.64 -11.87
C TYR A 99 10.24 7.92 -11.59
N MET A 100 10.34 6.60 -11.79
CA MET A 100 11.62 5.88 -11.71
C MET A 100 12.08 5.45 -13.09
N ASP A 101 12.59 6.42 -13.83
CA ASP A 101 13.51 6.18 -14.93
C ASP A 101 14.83 5.59 -14.39
N ARG A 102 15.39 4.64 -15.14
CA ARG A 102 16.61 3.91 -14.78
C ARG A 102 17.87 4.77 -14.98
N ASP A 103 17.80 5.78 -15.85
CA ASP A 103 18.91 6.66 -16.19
C ASP A 103 19.12 7.75 -15.11
N SER A 104 18.04 8.17 -14.44
CA SER A 104 18.07 9.11 -13.31
C SER A 104 18.88 8.64 -12.08
N TRP A 105 19.18 7.34 -11.92
CA TRP A 105 19.99 6.82 -10.80
C TRP A 105 21.50 6.95 -10.99
N MET A 106 21.99 7.10 -12.22
CA MET A 106 23.44 7.17 -12.50
C MET A 106 24.01 8.59 -12.39
N GLU A 107 23.17 9.62 -12.46
CA GLU A 107 23.59 11.02 -12.33
C GLU A 107 23.56 11.54 -10.87
N ALA A 108 22.96 10.78 -9.95
CA ALA A 108 22.87 11.14 -8.54
C ALA A 108 23.98 10.53 -7.65
N CYS A 109 24.98 9.88 -8.27
CA CYS A 109 26.23 9.43 -7.64
C CYS A 109 27.41 10.19 -8.24
#